data_AF-A0AA88UNQ0-F1
#
_entry.id   AF-A0AA88UNQ0-F1
#
_cell.length_a   1.000
_cell.length_b   1.000
_cell.length_c   1.000
_cell.angle_alpha   90.00
_cell.angle_beta   90.00
_cell.angle_gamma   90.00
#
_symmetry.space_group_name_H-M   'P 1'
#
loop_
_entity.id
_entity.type
_entity.pdbx_description
1 polymer ?
#
loop_
_entity_poly.entity_id
_entity_poly.type
_entity_poly.pdbx_seq_one_letter_code
_entity_poly.pdbx_strand_id
1 'polypeptide(L)'
;MGNFTATLHAKNPSAKAFLSVGGSNASPYTFSNMVGNSDNRAAFIKSSIDVARRYGFDGLDLDWESPNNQQDMSNLAVFFREWRASVNKESLASGRPRILLSAAVYFASKFFLAGVARPYPGDAVNNYVDFLNPMCYDYRGSWHTTVTGSPALLYDNSSNISTSFGISSWIEDGVPSKKLVMGMPMYGKTWQLKDANVHGIGAPANGTGPGNEGIMLYTQISCLNCKTRNNCTKIQFKDFK
;
A
#
# COMPACT_ATOMS: atom_id res chain seq x y z
N MET A 1 20.60 -5.77 7.41
CA MET A 1 19.33 -6.55 7.35
C MET A 1 19.34 -7.85 8.17
N GLY A 2 20.50 -8.43 8.56
CA GLY A 2 20.56 -9.76 9.17
C GLY A 2 19.97 -9.96 10.58
N ASN A 3 19.38 -8.96 11.23
CA ASN A 3 18.86 -9.09 12.61
C ASN A 3 17.34 -8.81 12.76
N PHE A 4 16.64 -8.39 11.70
CA PHE A 4 15.22 -8.04 11.80
C PHE A 4 14.34 -9.26 12.13
N THR A 5 14.41 -10.28 11.27
CA THR A 5 13.63 -11.52 11.38
C THR A 5 13.99 -12.30 12.65
N ALA A 6 15.28 -12.44 12.94
CA ALA A 6 15.78 -13.09 14.16
C ALA A 6 15.23 -12.42 15.43
N THR A 7 15.28 -11.08 15.51
CA THR A 7 14.74 -10.35 16.67
C THR A 7 13.21 -10.52 16.79
N LEU A 8 12.49 -10.47 15.67
CA LEU A 8 11.03 -10.65 15.65
C LEU A 8 10.66 -12.05 16.15
N HIS A 9 11.24 -13.10 15.56
CA HIS A 9 10.91 -14.48 15.89
C HIS A 9 11.35 -14.88 17.30
N ALA A 10 12.44 -14.30 17.82
CA ALA A 10 12.84 -14.51 19.22
C ALA A 10 11.82 -13.97 20.22
N LYS A 11 11.15 -12.85 19.90
CA LYS A 11 10.10 -12.24 20.75
C LYS A 11 8.73 -12.86 20.52
N ASN A 12 8.42 -13.22 19.28
CA ASN A 12 7.15 -13.82 18.91
C ASN A 12 7.36 -14.87 17.79
N PRO A 13 7.53 -16.15 18.15
CA PRO A 13 7.80 -17.21 17.18
C PRO A 13 6.69 -17.44 16.15
N SER A 14 5.45 -17.01 16.41
CA SER A 14 4.34 -17.15 15.46
C SER A 14 4.24 -15.98 14.47
N ALA A 15 4.90 -14.85 14.76
CA ALA A 15 4.91 -13.71 13.85
C ALA A 15 5.60 -14.04 12.54
N LYS A 16 5.09 -13.47 11.44
CA LYS A 16 5.61 -13.66 10.09
C LYS A 16 6.23 -12.37 9.58
N ALA A 17 7.43 -12.47 9.02
CA ALA A 17 8.14 -11.33 8.46
C ALA A 17 8.10 -11.37 6.92
N PHE A 18 7.76 -10.25 6.30
CA PHE A 18 7.75 -10.10 4.85
C PHE A 18 8.83 -9.10 4.42
N LEU A 19 9.50 -9.41 3.30
CA LEU A 19 10.32 -8.44 2.59
C LEU A 19 9.49 -7.85 1.44
N SER A 20 9.24 -6.54 1.50
CA SER A 20 8.60 -5.82 0.40
C SER A 20 9.64 -5.23 -0.56
N VAL A 21 9.35 -5.28 -1.85
CA VAL A 21 10.17 -4.70 -2.92
C VAL A 21 9.32 -3.73 -3.73
N GLY A 22 9.69 -2.45 -3.69
CA GLY A 22 9.04 -1.36 -4.42
C GLY A 22 8.77 -0.15 -3.54
N GLY A 23 7.52 0.28 -3.51
CA GLY A 23 7.03 1.46 -2.82
C GLY A 23 7.11 2.74 -3.67
N SER A 24 6.44 3.79 -3.19
CA SER A 24 6.23 5.07 -3.87
C SER A 24 7.47 5.76 -4.47
N ASN A 25 8.67 5.48 -3.94
CA ASN A 25 9.92 6.10 -4.43
C ASN A 25 10.60 5.28 -5.54
N ALA A 26 10.10 4.09 -5.86
CA ALA A 26 10.63 3.24 -6.90
C ALA A 26 10.04 3.60 -8.27
N SER A 27 10.84 3.48 -9.32
CA SER A 27 10.37 3.76 -10.68
C SER A 27 9.37 2.69 -11.15
N PRO A 28 8.14 3.06 -11.56
CA PRO A 28 7.16 2.09 -12.07
C PRO A 28 7.62 1.44 -13.38
N TYR A 29 8.50 2.09 -14.15
CA TYR A 29 9.07 1.54 -15.38
C TYR A 29 10.09 0.43 -15.10
N THR A 30 10.79 0.47 -13.96
CA THR A 30 11.69 -0.62 -13.56
C THR A 30 10.90 -1.92 -13.36
N PHE A 31 9.71 -1.84 -12.75
CA PHE A 31 8.83 -3.00 -12.60
C PHE A 31 8.20 -3.44 -13.92
N SER A 32 7.78 -2.50 -14.78
CA SER A 32 7.31 -2.82 -16.14
C SER A 32 8.35 -3.62 -16.93
N ASN A 33 9.62 -3.19 -16.91
CA ASN A 33 10.72 -3.91 -17.53
C ASN A 33 11.01 -5.27 -16.87
N MET A 34 10.85 -5.36 -15.54
CA MET A 34 11.02 -6.61 -14.80
C MET A 34 9.96 -7.64 -15.21
N VAL A 35 8.69 -7.25 -15.28
CA VAL A 35 7.60 -8.18 -15.63
C VAL A 35 7.51 -8.44 -17.14
N GLY A 36 7.97 -7.50 -17.97
CA GLY A 36 7.82 -7.52 -19.42
C GLY A 36 8.65 -8.56 -20.17
N ASN A 37 9.63 -9.18 -19.52
CA ASN A 37 10.53 -10.16 -20.13
C ASN A 37 10.67 -11.40 -19.24
N SER A 38 10.64 -12.61 -19.83
CA SER A 38 10.71 -13.87 -19.07
C SER A 38 12.00 -14.05 -18.29
N ASP A 39 13.13 -13.63 -18.84
CA ASP A 39 14.44 -13.77 -18.20
C ASP A 39 14.56 -12.80 -17.02
N ASN A 40 14.04 -11.58 -17.18
CA ASN A 40 13.97 -10.60 -16.10
C ASN A 40 13.08 -11.09 -14.95
N ARG A 41 11.90 -11.65 -15.27
CA ARG A 41 11.01 -12.26 -14.26
C ARG A 41 11.72 -13.40 -13.53
N ALA A 42 12.36 -14.32 -14.27
CA ALA A 42 13.07 -15.45 -13.68
C ALA A 42 14.22 -14.99 -12.76
N ALA A 43 15.00 -13.99 -13.19
CA ALA A 43 16.09 -13.42 -12.40
C ALA A 43 15.58 -12.74 -11.11
N PHE A 44 14.51 -11.95 -11.20
CA PHE A 44 13.87 -11.33 -10.03
C PHE A 44 13.30 -12.38 -9.07
N ILE A 45 12.55 -13.35 -9.59
CA ILE A 45 11.93 -14.41 -8.79
C ILE A 45 13.02 -15.20 -8.05
N LYS A 46 14.07 -15.63 -8.75
CA LYS A 46 15.17 -16.36 -8.12
C LYS A 46 15.84 -15.53 -7.02
N SER A 47 16.22 -14.30 -7.33
CA SER A 47 16.92 -13.45 -6.37
C SER A 47 16.08 -13.07 -5.15
N SER A 48 14.78 -12.80 -5.32
CA SER A 48 13.87 -12.53 -4.20
C SER A 48 13.73 -13.73 -3.26
N ILE A 49 13.62 -14.95 -3.80
CA ILE A 49 13.60 -16.19 -3.01
C ILE A 49 14.93 -16.38 -2.27
N ASP A 50 16.07 -16.20 -2.95
CA ASP A 50 17.41 -16.31 -2.35
C ASP A 50 17.56 -15.34 -1.17
N VAL A 51 17.11 -14.08 -1.32
CA VAL A 51 17.13 -13.06 -0.27
C VAL A 51 16.19 -13.43 0.89
N ALA A 52 14.97 -13.86 0.60
CA ALA A 52 14.03 -14.28 1.65
C ALA A 52 14.61 -15.42 2.49
N ARG A 53 15.20 -16.43 1.85
CA ARG A 53 15.82 -17.55 2.57
C ARG A 53 17.07 -17.14 3.34
N ARG A 54 17.93 -16.30 2.74
CA ARG A 54 19.18 -15.82 3.36
C ARG A 54 18.92 -15.01 4.63
N TYR A 55 17.87 -14.20 4.64
CA TYR A 55 17.54 -13.33 5.77
C TYR A 55 16.36 -13.82 6.61
N GLY A 56 15.87 -15.04 6.38
CA GLY A 56 14.84 -15.66 7.20
C GLY A 56 13.46 -15.01 7.11
N PHE A 57 13.13 -14.36 5.99
CA PHE A 57 11.77 -13.87 5.75
C PHE A 57 10.83 -15.05 5.48
N ASP A 58 9.62 -14.96 6.05
CA ASP A 58 8.54 -15.90 5.84
C ASP A 58 7.77 -15.62 4.55
N GLY A 59 7.83 -14.38 4.06
CA GLY A 59 7.09 -13.93 2.90
C GLY A 59 7.81 -12.87 2.08
N LEU A 60 7.32 -12.68 0.86
CA LEU A 60 7.72 -11.66 -0.08
C LEU A 60 6.49 -10.83 -0.46
N ASP A 61 6.67 -9.52 -0.58
CA ASP A 61 5.63 -8.58 -0.96
C ASP A 61 6.10 -7.77 -2.17
N LEU A 62 5.23 -7.63 -3.18
CA LEU A 62 5.46 -6.76 -4.32
C LEU A 62 4.67 -5.46 -4.14
N ASP A 63 5.38 -4.33 -4.06
CA ASP A 63 4.78 -3.01 -3.93
C ASP A 63 5.04 -2.18 -5.18
N TRP A 64 4.40 -2.55 -6.29
CA TRP A 64 4.54 -1.85 -7.56
C TRP A 64 3.52 -0.72 -7.63
N GLU A 65 4.00 0.52 -7.48
CA GLU A 65 3.21 1.75 -7.55
C GLU A 65 3.57 2.57 -8.81
N SER A 66 2.90 2.39 -9.95
CA SER A 66 1.88 1.40 -10.25
C SER A 66 2.02 0.85 -11.68
N PRO A 67 1.40 -0.30 -12.02
CA PRO A 67 1.33 -0.77 -13.40
C PRO A 67 0.84 0.32 -14.36
N ASN A 68 1.60 0.56 -15.44
CA ASN A 68 1.42 1.75 -16.28
C ASN A 68 0.28 1.58 -17.30
N ASN A 69 0.02 0.35 -17.74
CA ASN A 69 -0.90 0.05 -18.84
C ASN A 69 -1.47 -1.38 -18.74
N GLN A 70 -2.33 -1.76 -19.69
CA GLN A 70 -2.94 -3.10 -19.73
C GLN A 70 -1.91 -4.23 -19.95
N GLN A 71 -0.83 -3.97 -20.69
CA GLN A 71 0.23 -4.96 -20.91
C GLN A 71 0.97 -5.26 -19.60
N ASP A 72 1.22 -4.26 -18.77
CA ASP A 72 1.78 -4.43 -17.43
C ASP A 72 0.88 -5.32 -16.56
N MET A 73 -0.44 -5.15 -16.64
CA MET A 73 -1.39 -6.01 -15.91
C MET A 73 -1.36 -7.46 -16.39
N SER A 74 -1.31 -7.68 -17.71
CA SER A 74 -1.17 -9.03 -18.29
C SER A 74 0.15 -9.68 -17.88
N ASN A 75 1.25 -8.92 -17.91
CA ASN A 75 2.57 -9.40 -17.50
C ASN A 75 2.63 -9.69 -15.99
N LEU A 76 1.94 -8.88 -15.17
CA LEU A 76 1.82 -9.10 -13.74
C LEU A 76 1.09 -10.42 -13.42
N ALA A 77 0.07 -10.79 -14.20
CA ALA A 77 -0.61 -12.08 -14.07
C ALA A 77 0.36 -13.26 -14.31
N VAL A 78 1.18 -13.16 -15.36
CA VAL A 78 2.21 -14.16 -15.69
C VAL A 78 3.27 -14.23 -14.60
N PHE A 79 3.71 -13.07 -14.11
CA PHE A 79 4.66 -12.96 -13.01
C PHE A 79 4.16 -13.66 -11.74
N PHE A 80 2.92 -13.39 -11.29
CA PHE A 80 2.38 -14.04 -10.08
C PHE A 80 2.33 -15.57 -10.21
N ARG A 81 1.93 -16.09 -11.38
CA ARG A 81 1.94 -17.53 -11.66
C ARG A 81 3.34 -18.13 -11.53
N GLU A 82 4.33 -17.52 -12.20
CA GLU A 82 5.72 -17.98 -12.19
C GLU A 82 6.37 -17.87 -10.81
N TRP A 83 6.04 -16.80 -10.07
CA TRP A 83 6.53 -16.57 -8.71
C TRP A 83 6.02 -17.64 -7.74
N ARG A 84 4.71 -17.93 -7.80
CA ARG A 84 4.11 -19.02 -7.01
C ARG A 84 4.72 -20.37 -7.36
N ALA A 85 4.86 -20.68 -8.65
CA ALA A 85 5.45 -21.95 -9.09
C ALA A 85 6.89 -22.13 -8.56
N SER A 86 7.70 -21.07 -8.61
CA SER A 86 9.09 -21.10 -8.15
C SER A 86 9.19 -21.24 -6.62
N VAL A 87 8.34 -20.53 -5.89
CA VAL A 87 8.26 -20.66 -4.42
C VAL A 87 7.80 -22.07 -4.00
N ASN A 88 6.84 -22.67 -4.71
CA ASN A 88 6.42 -24.05 -4.44
C ASN A 88 7.57 -25.04 -4.71
N LYS A 89 8.27 -24.88 -5.84
CA LYS A 89 9.42 -25.71 -6.20
C LYS A 89 10.55 -25.62 -5.16
N GLU A 90 10.85 -24.41 -4.69
CA GLU A 90 11.88 -24.21 -3.67
C GLU A 90 11.50 -24.82 -2.32
N SER A 91 10.23 -24.70 -1.91
CA SER A 91 9.74 -25.30 -0.67
C SER A 91 9.85 -26.82 -0.70
N LEU A 92 9.47 -27.46 -1.82
CA LEU A 92 9.62 -28.89 -2.01
C LEU A 92 11.08 -29.34 -1.99
N ALA A 93 11.98 -28.59 -2.66
CA ALA A 93 13.39 -28.95 -2.75
C ALA A 93 14.15 -28.76 -1.42
N SER A 94 13.78 -27.74 -0.63
CA SER A 94 14.45 -27.41 0.62
C SER A 94 13.85 -28.10 1.85
N GLY A 95 12.63 -28.63 1.76
CA GLY A 95 11.86 -29.13 2.90
C GLY A 95 11.41 -28.03 3.88
N ARG A 96 11.59 -26.75 3.54
CA ARG A 96 11.22 -25.61 4.39
C ARG A 96 9.79 -25.17 4.10
N PRO A 97 9.10 -24.52 5.08
CA PRO A 97 7.80 -23.90 4.82
C PRO A 97 7.84 -22.96 3.62
N ARG A 98 6.81 -23.05 2.78
CA ARG A 98 6.65 -22.25 1.57
C ARG A 98 6.63 -20.75 1.92
N ILE A 99 7.38 -19.96 1.16
CA ILE A 99 7.37 -18.49 1.26
C ILE A 99 5.96 -17.98 0.91
N LEU A 100 5.42 -17.09 1.74
CA LEU A 100 4.15 -16.43 1.48
C LEU A 100 4.33 -15.31 0.46
N LEU A 101 3.35 -15.09 -0.41
CA LEU A 101 3.37 -14.03 -1.41
C LEU A 101 2.24 -13.04 -1.15
N SER A 102 2.56 -11.76 -1.08
CA SER A 102 1.59 -10.66 -1.04
C SER A 102 1.90 -9.59 -2.07
N ALA A 103 0.97 -8.66 -2.24
CA ALA A 103 1.21 -7.44 -2.99
C ALA A 103 0.45 -6.27 -2.38
N ALA A 104 1.09 -5.13 -2.28
CA ALA A 104 0.41 -3.85 -2.10
C ALA A 104 -0.18 -3.41 -3.44
N VAL A 105 -1.44 -2.97 -3.40
CA VAL A 105 -2.22 -2.66 -4.60
C VAL A 105 -3.05 -1.40 -4.39
N TYR A 106 -3.50 -0.81 -5.48
CA TYR A 106 -4.49 0.27 -5.43
C TYR A 106 -5.70 -0.13 -4.58
N PHE A 107 -6.33 0.85 -3.93
CA PHE A 107 -7.45 0.60 -3.02
C PHE A 107 -8.62 -0.14 -3.69
N ALA A 108 -8.77 0.01 -5.01
CA ALA A 108 -9.78 -0.65 -5.84
C ALA A 108 -9.14 -1.61 -6.83
N SER A 109 -9.93 -2.56 -7.34
CA SER A 109 -9.48 -3.58 -8.30
C SER A 109 -9.09 -3.03 -9.68
N LYS A 110 -9.41 -1.77 -9.93
CA LYS A 110 -9.16 -1.09 -11.20
C LYS A 110 -8.74 0.36 -10.97
N PHE A 111 -7.74 0.81 -11.71
CA PHE A 111 -7.45 2.25 -11.80
C PHE A 111 -8.50 2.94 -12.67
N PHE A 112 -9.18 3.94 -12.10
CA PHE A 112 -10.18 4.76 -12.81
C PHE A 112 -10.00 6.26 -12.61
N LEU A 113 -9.16 6.71 -11.67
CA LEU A 113 -8.89 8.13 -11.43
C LEU A 113 -7.87 8.74 -12.41
N ALA A 114 -7.02 7.92 -13.03
CA ALA A 114 -5.89 8.36 -13.84
C ALA A 114 -6.12 8.18 -15.36
N GLY A 115 -7.36 8.33 -15.83
CA GLY A 115 -7.71 8.19 -17.24
C GLY A 115 -7.97 6.73 -17.65
N VAL A 116 -6.96 6.05 -18.21
CA VAL A 116 -7.15 4.72 -18.79
C VAL A 116 -7.42 3.68 -17.70
N ALA A 117 -8.53 2.98 -17.87
CA ALA A 117 -8.92 1.80 -17.14
C ALA A 117 -7.79 0.73 -17.13
N ARG A 118 -7.25 0.41 -15.95
CA ARG A 118 -6.30 -0.69 -15.76
C ARG A 118 -6.80 -1.62 -14.66
N PRO A 119 -7.58 -2.68 -15.00
CA PRO A 119 -7.98 -3.70 -14.04
C PRO A 119 -6.79 -4.57 -13.65
N TYR A 120 -6.64 -4.85 -12.36
CA TYR A 120 -5.71 -5.85 -11.88
C TYR A 120 -6.13 -7.26 -12.34
N PRO A 121 -5.19 -8.22 -12.48
CA PRO A 121 -5.53 -9.58 -12.86
C PRO A 121 -6.09 -10.37 -11.68
N GLY A 122 -7.37 -10.13 -11.33
CA GLY A 122 -8.06 -10.71 -10.17
C GLY A 122 -7.95 -12.23 -10.06
N ASP A 123 -8.12 -12.96 -11.18
CA ASP A 123 -7.95 -14.41 -11.22
C ASP A 123 -6.54 -14.86 -10.87
N ALA A 124 -5.51 -14.18 -11.40
CA ALA A 124 -4.12 -14.50 -11.10
C ALA A 124 -3.78 -14.19 -9.65
N VAL A 125 -4.28 -13.08 -9.11
CA VAL A 125 -4.19 -12.75 -7.69
C VAL A 125 -4.81 -13.87 -6.84
N ASN A 126 -6.06 -14.24 -7.13
CA ASN A 126 -6.79 -15.24 -6.35
C ASN A 126 -6.08 -16.60 -6.38
N ASN A 127 -5.50 -17.00 -7.51
CA ASN A 127 -4.86 -18.30 -7.65
C ASN A 127 -3.41 -18.33 -7.14
N TYR A 128 -2.66 -17.23 -7.22
CA TYR A 128 -1.20 -17.26 -7.06
C TYR A 128 -0.66 -16.42 -5.92
N VAL A 129 -1.42 -15.46 -5.39
CA VAL A 129 -1.03 -14.62 -4.25
C VAL A 129 -1.76 -15.08 -2.98
N ASP A 130 -1.10 -15.06 -1.82
CA ASP A 130 -1.72 -15.50 -0.56
C ASP A 130 -2.71 -14.46 -0.05
N PHE A 131 -2.35 -13.17 -0.08
CA PHE A 131 -3.24 -12.05 0.24
C PHE A 131 -2.77 -10.76 -0.44
N LEU A 132 -3.69 -9.82 -0.62
CA LEU A 132 -3.41 -8.46 -1.06
C LEU A 132 -3.48 -7.49 0.11
N ASN A 133 -2.73 -6.40 -0.01
CA ASN A 133 -2.82 -5.24 0.87
C ASN A 133 -3.36 -4.04 0.07
N PRO A 134 -4.70 -3.91 -0.15
CA PRO A 134 -5.25 -2.70 -0.76
C PRO A 134 -4.92 -1.45 0.08
N MET A 135 -4.29 -0.48 -0.57
CA MET A 135 -3.85 0.77 0.04
C MET A 135 -5.02 1.72 0.23
N CYS A 136 -5.84 1.45 1.25
CA CYS A 136 -7.10 2.14 1.54
C CYS A 136 -6.91 3.52 2.19
N TYR A 137 -6.02 4.33 1.63
CA TYR A 137 -5.60 5.63 2.13
C TYR A 137 -5.10 6.51 0.98
N ASP A 138 -4.63 7.71 1.31
CA ASP A 138 -4.19 8.73 0.34
C ASP A 138 -5.28 9.12 -0.67
N TYR A 139 -6.54 9.13 -0.25
CA TYR A 139 -7.66 9.61 -1.06
C TYR A 139 -7.68 11.13 -1.24
N ARG A 140 -7.08 11.84 -0.28
CA ARG A 140 -6.91 13.30 -0.23
C ARG A 140 -5.54 13.61 0.34
N GLY A 141 -4.90 14.68 -0.11
CA GLY A 141 -3.56 15.05 0.34
C GLY A 141 -3.04 16.35 -0.28
N SER A 142 -1.72 16.52 -0.25
CA SER A 142 -1.01 17.75 -0.64
C SER A 142 -1.09 18.10 -2.13
N TRP A 143 -1.54 17.18 -2.99
CA TRP A 143 -1.84 17.46 -4.40
C TRP A 143 -3.19 18.18 -4.59
N HIS A 144 -3.99 18.32 -3.53
CA HIS A 144 -5.26 19.06 -3.56
C HIS A 144 -5.41 19.92 -2.29
N THR A 145 -4.80 21.12 -2.33
CA THR A 145 -4.66 22.02 -1.17
C THR A 145 -5.75 23.08 -1.05
N THR A 146 -6.69 23.14 -2.00
CA THR A 146 -7.73 24.18 -2.04
C THR A 146 -8.91 23.89 -1.13
N VAL A 147 -9.09 22.62 -0.74
CA VAL A 147 -10.14 22.16 0.19
C VAL A 147 -9.63 21.01 1.04
N THR A 148 -10.11 20.93 2.29
CA THR A 148 -9.83 19.79 3.19
C THR A 148 -10.53 18.53 2.73
N GLY A 149 -10.03 17.37 3.15
CA GLY A 149 -10.71 16.09 2.92
C GLY A 149 -10.16 14.96 3.78
N SER A 150 -10.93 13.87 3.88
CA SER A 150 -10.48 12.68 4.60
C SER A 150 -9.46 11.91 3.76
N PRO A 151 -8.26 11.60 4.30
CA PRO A 151 -7.25 10.83 3.57
C PRO A 151 -7.56 9.33 3.51
N ALA A 152 -8.48 8.83 4.33
CA ALA A 152 -8.83 7.41 4.45
C ALA A 152 -10.32 7.23 4.80
N LEU A 153 -11.22 7.80 3.98
CA LEU A 153 -12.65 7.69 4.18
C LEU A 153 -13.17 6.26 3.98
N LEU A 154 -13.94 5.78 4.96
CA LEU A 154 -14.55 4.46 4.89
C LEU A 154 -15.69 4.42 3.86
N TYR A 155 -16.54 5.46 3.85
CA TYR A 155 -17.70 5.58 2.96
C TYR A 155 -17.69 6.95 2.26
N ASP A 156 -18.09 6.96 1.00
CA ASP A 156 -18.36 8.17 0.21
C ASP A 156 -19.68 8.01 -0.54
N ASN A 157 -20.62 8.93 -0.32
CA ASN A 157 -21.89 8.95 -1.07
C ASN A 157 -21.79 9.81 -2.34
N SER A 158 -20.69 10.55 -2.52
CA SER A 158 -20.50 11.51 -3.60
C SER A 158 -19.57 11.01 -4.70
N SER A 159 -18.80 9.95 -4.45
CA SER A 159 -17.84 9.40 -5.40
C SER A 159 -17.51 7.94 -5.10
N ASN A 160 -16.72 7.32 -5.98
CA ASN A 160 -16.17 5.97 -5.79
C ASN A 160 -14.81 5.97 -5.06
N ILE A 161 -14.44 7.07 -4.41
CA ILE A 161 -13.15 7.20 -3.69
C ILE A 161 -13.38 6.89 -2.21
N SER A 162 -13.53 5.61 -1.87
CA SER A 162 -13.65 5.17 -0.47
C SER A 162 -13.12 3.76 -0.27
N THR A 163 -12.80 3.43 0.99
CA THR A 163 -12.38 2.09 1.39
C THR A 163 -13.46 1.06 1.11
N SER A 164 -14.73 1.37 1.43
CA SER A 164 -15.85 0.46 1.18
C SER A 164 -16.02 0.17 -0.30
N PHE A 165 -15.96 1.18 -1.18
CA PHE A 165 -16.03 0.96 -2.62
C PHE A 165 -14.86 0.09 -3.11
N GLY A 166 -13.64 0.43 -2.69
CA GLY A 166 -12.43 -0.27 -3.12
C GLY A 166 -12.43 -1.75 -2.75
N ILE A 167 -12.72 -2.08 -1.49
CA ILE A 167 -12.78 -3.47 -1.03
C ILE A 167 -13.91 -4.24 -1.74
N SER A 168 -15.09 -3.62 -1.93
CA SER A 168 -16.17 -4.25 -2.69
C SER A 168 -15.76 -4.55 -4.13
N SER A 169 -15.07 -3.63 -4.82
CA SER A 169 -14.61 -3.85 -6.20
C SER A 169 -13.68 -5.05 -6.33
N TRP A 170 -12.80 -5.29 -5.34
CA TRP A 170 -11.94 -6.47 -5.32
C TRP A 170 -12.72 -7.78 -5.13
N ILE A 171 -13.77 -7.75 -4.31
CA ILE A 171 -14.65 -8.90 -4.08
C ILE A 171 -15.48 -9.20 -5.33
N GLU A 172 -16.02 -8.17 -5.97
CA GLU A 172 -16.78 -8.26 -7.22
C GLU A 172 -15.92 -8.83 -8.37
N ASP A 173 -14.62 -8.48 -8.41
CA ASP A 173 -13.64 -9.04 -9.35
C ASP A 173 -13.12 -10.43 -8.94
N GLY A 174 -13.77 -11.10 -7.98
CA GLY A 174 -13.55 -12.51 -7.66
C GLY A 174 -12.42 -12.78 -6.66
N VAL A 175 -11.83 -11.76 -6.03
CA VAL A 175 -10.85 -11.96 -4.94
C VAL A 175 -11.58 -12.22 -3.63
N PRO A 176 -11.37 -13.39 -2.97
CA PRO A 176 -12.05 -13.69 -1.71
C PRO A 176 -11.73 -12.66 -0.62
N SER A 177 -12.73 -12.21 0.12
CA SER A 177 -12.57 -11.23 1.20
C SER A 177 -11.49 -11.61 2.24
N LYS A 178 -11.35 -12.91 2.54
CA LYS A 178 -10.30 -13.44 3.43
C LYS A 178 -8.86 -13.22 2.94
N LYS A 179 -8.67 -12.85 1.67
CA LYS A 179 -7.38 -12.49 1.07
C LYS A 179 -7.16 -10.98 1.01
N LEU A 180 -8.11 -10.15 1.43
CA LEU A 180 -7.99 -8.70 1.38
C LEU A 180 -7.63 -8.17 2.78
N VAL A 181 -6.42 -7.65 2.93
CA VAL A 181 -5.95 -7.01 4.16
C VAL A 181 -6.07 -5.49 4.00
N MET A 182 -7.14 -4.93 4.56
CA MET A 182 -7.45 -3.50 4.44
C MET A 182 -6.34 -2.63 5.05
N GLY A 183 -5.70 -1.79 4.23
CA GLY A 183 -4.69 -0.85 4.69
C GLY A 183 -5.28 0.21 5.64
N MET A 184 -4.55 0.51 6.72
CA MET A 184 -4.90 1.56 7.68
C MET A 184 -3.71 2.49 7.91
N PRO A 185 -3.82 3.79 7.56
CA PRO A 185 -2.70 4.70 7.71
C PRO A 185 -2.51 5.11 9.17
N MET A 186 -1.29 4.95 9.68
CA MET A 186 -0.87 5.50 10.99
C MET A 186 -0.35 6.94 10.85
N TYR A 187 -0.93 7.70 9.93
CA TYR A 187 -0.64 9.10 9.65
C TYR A 187 -1.92 9.81 9.18
N GLY A 188 -1.91 11.14 9.24
CA GLY A 188 -2.95 12.01 8.70
C GLY A 188 -2.37 13.00 7.70
N LYS A 189 -3.27 13.60 6.92
CA LYS A 189 -2.97 14.72 6.02
C LYS A 189 -3.48 16.02 6.62
N THR A 190 -2.77 17.10 6.40
CA THR A 190 -3.05 18.40 7.02
C THR A 190 -3.18 19.50 5.98
N TRP A 191 -4.00 20.50 6.31
CA TRP A 191 -4.28 21.66 5.46
C TRP A 191 -4.14 22.95 6.25
N GLN A 192 -3.77 24.02 5.56
CA GLN A 192 -3.91 25.38 6.06
C GLN A 192 -5.31 25.91 5.68
N LEU A 193 -6.17 26.10 6.68
CA LEU A 193 -7.52 26.65 6.48
C LEU A 193 -7.46 28.12 6.08
N LYS A 194 -8.38 28.55 5.20
CA LYS A 194 -8.58 29.97 4.91
C LYS A 194 -9.24 30.72 6.09
N ASP A 195 -10.14 30.04 6.79
CA ASP A 195 -10.81 30.53 7.99
C ASP A 195 -10.84 29.42 9.04
N ALA A 196 -10.29 29.69 10.22
CA ALA A 196 -10.24 28.73 11.33
C ALA A 196 -11.63 28.37 11.89
N ASN A 197 -12.67 29.14 11.59
CA ASN A 197 -14.06 28.86 11.96
C ASN A 197 -14.78 27.95 10.93
N VAL A 198 -14.18 27.74 9.76
CA VAL A 198 -14.70 26.83 8.72
C VAL A 198 -13.73 25.66 8.59
N HIS A 199 -13.99 24.58 9.32
CA HIS A 199 -13.01 23.51 9.56
C HIS A 199 -13.58 22.09 9.37
N GLY A 200 -14.72 21.97 8.69
CA GLY A 200 -15.29 20.67 8.30
C GLY A 200 -14.55 20.02 7.13
N ILE A 201 -15.02 18.84 6.72
CA ILE A 201 -14.61 18.23 5.44
C ILE A 201 -15.09 19.12 4.29
N GLY A 202 -14.23 19.37 3.29
CA GLY A 202 -14.52 20.27 2.17
C GLY A 202 -14.33 21.76 2.49
N ALA A 203 -13.84 22.09 3.70
CA ALA A 203 -13.56 23.47 4.08
C ALA A 203 -12.49 24.10 3.16
N PRO A 204 -12.62 25.38 2.79
CA PRO A 204 -11.63 26.06 1.98
C PRO A 204 -10.25 26.11 2.66
N ALA A 205 -9.22 25.71 1.91
CA ALA A 205 -7.82 25.72 2.31
C ALA A 205 -6.97 26.46 1.25
N ASN A 206 -5.74 26.84 1.61
CA ASN A 206 -4.82 27.53 0.69
C ASN A 206 -3.41 26.92 0.68
N GLY A 207 -3.21 25.76 1.31
CA GLY A 207 -1.91 25.13 1.41
C GLY A 207 -1.94 23.85 2.24
N THR A 208 -0.80 23.19 2.28
CA THR A 208 -0.54 22.09 3.23
C THR A 208 -0.45 22.65 4.64
N GLY A 209 -0.93 21.85 5.60
CA GLY A 209 -0.81 22.17 7.01
C GLY A 209 0.55 21.74 7.59
N PRO A 210 0.64 21.67 8.92
CA PRO A 210 1.84 21.22 9.62
C PRO A 210 2.24 19.78 9.27
N GLY A 211 3.52 19.46 9.49
CA GLY A 211 4.09 18.15 9.17
C GLY A 211 4.96 18.18 7.93
N ASN A 212 5.57 17.05 7.59
CA ASN A 212 6.42 16.96 6.40
C ASN A 212 5.52 16.90 5.16
N GLU A 213 5.55 17.94 4.32
CA GLU A 213 4.69 18.05 3.13
C GLU A 213 3.19 17.84 3.40
N GLY A 214 2.72 18.30 4.56
CA GLY A 214 1.32 18.12 4.99
C GLY A 214 1.00 16.72 5.51
N ILE A 215 2.00 15.95 5.96
CA ILE A 215 1.85 14.64 6.58
C ILE A 215 2.28 14.70 8.05
N MET A 216 1.41 14.24 8.93
CA MET A 216 1.74 14.02 10.35
C MET A 216 1.54 12.57 10.73
N LEU A 217 2.51 11.97 11.40
CA LEU A 217 2.37 10.65 12.02
C LEU A 217 1.31 10.69 13.11
N TYR A 218 0.70 9.53 13.41
CA TYR A 218 -0.29 9.41 14.47
C TYR A 218 0.22 9.95 15.82
N THR A 219 1.49 9.71 16.16
CA THR A 219 2.12 10.22 17.38
C THR A 219 2.21 11.75 17.41
N GLN A 220 2.49 12.38 16.28
CA GLN A 220 2.53 13.84 16.15
C GLN A 220 1.12 14.44 16.27
N ILE A 221 0.12 13.79 15.67
CA ILE A 221 -1.29 14.20 15.79
C ILE A 221 -1.76 14.07 17.24
N SER A 222 -1.45 12.95 17.90
CA SER A 222 -1.78 12.73 19.31
C SER A 222 -1.16 13.79 20.22
N CYS A 223 0.12 14.11 20.00
CA CYS A 223 0.82 15.18 20.71
C CYS A 223 0.17 16.55 20.49
N LEU A 224 -0.14 16.89 19.23
CA LEU A 224 -0.82 18.14 18.87
C LEU A 224 -2.17 18.25 19.57
N ASN A 225 -3.01 17.22 19.50
CA ASN A 225 -4.32 17.18 20.15
C ASN A 225 -4.23 17.39 21.66
N CYS A 226 -3.21 16.81 22.32
CA CYS A 226 -2.96 17.02 23.74
C CYS A 226 -2.60 18.48 24.05
N LYS A 227 -1.71 19.08 23.26
CA LYS A 227 -1.28 20.48 23.45
C LYS A 227 -2.42 21.48 23.19
N THR A 228 -3.27 21.22 22.20
CA THR A 228 -4.34 22.14 21.76
C THR A 228 -5.70 21.87 22.41
N ARG A 229 -5.80 20.89 23.32
CA ARG A 229 -7.08 20.43 23.90
C ARG A 229 -8.11 20.07 22.82
N ASN A 230 -7.66 19.34 21.79
CA ASN A 230 -8.43 18.98 20.59
C ASN A 230 -8.88 20.15 19.70
N ASN A 231 -8.35 21.37 19.90
CA ASN A 231 -8.64 22.52 19.04
C ASN A 231 -7.54 22.71 17.98
N CYS A 232 -7.59 21.88 16.93
CA CYS A 232 -6.54 21.83 15.91
C CYS A 232 -6.66 22.90 14.81
N THR A 233 -7.57 23.87 14.95
CA THR A 233 -7.73 24.97 13.99
C THR A 233 -6.96 26.23 14.38
N LYS A 234 -6.47 26.31 15.62
CA LYS A 234 -5.69 27.43 16.16
C LYS A 234 -4.33 26.94 16.64
N ILE A 235 -3.42 26.69 15.69
CA ILE A 235 -2.08 26.20 15.99
C ILE A 235 -1.09 27.36 15.87
N GLN A 236 -0.22 27.55 16.87
CA GLN A 236 0.90 28.48 16.79
C GLN A 236 2.18 27.73 16.45
N PHE A 237 3.11 28.36 15.72
CA PHE A 237 4.39 27.74 15.34
C PHE A 237 5.21 27.18 16.51
N LYS A 238 5.00 27.71 17.73
CA LYS A 238 5.62 27.21 18.98
C LYS A 238 5.14 25.82 19.40
N ASP A 239 4.00 25.36 18.91
CA ASP A 239 3.40 24.08 19.32
C ASP A 239 4.13 22.86 18.72
N PHE A 240 5.02 23.11 17.74
CA PHE A 240 5.84 22.10 17.04
C PHE A 240 7.32 22.08 17.46
N LYS A 241 7.74 22.95 18.39
CA LYS A 241 9.06 22.88 19.03
C LYS A 241 9.03 22.06 20.31
#